data_AF-A0A6C7WFN9-F1
#
_entry.id   AF-A0A6C7WFN9-F1
#
_cell.length_a   1.000
_cell.length_b   1.000
_cell.length_c   1.000
_cell.angle_alpha   90.00
_cell.angle_beta   90.00
_cell.angle_gamma   90.00
#
_symmetry.space_group_name_H-M   'P 1'
#
loop_
_entity.id
_entity.type
_entity.pdbx_description
1 polymer ?
#
loop_
_entity_poly.entity_id
_entity_poly.type
_entity_poly.pdbx_seq_one_letter_code
_entity_poly.pdbx_strand_id
1 'polypeptide(L)'
;DIQNSCLNSKKIVLSLATISFLASCTHATLTPEIKTYEETNRHAKARSGLQSRNSNNETINNLQTSTKTISGTGNTLVIESSGTITISNGGQQAVNFQPNSSTSTFLNKGTLIGGNNTASVQLGANGNNGVNIETFDNQGIIGNGSSKFGVTVWGGG
;
A
#
# COMPACT_ATOMS: atom_id res chain seq x y z
N ASP A 1 -61.90 3.90 24.72
CA ASP A 1 -60.80 3.87 23.73
C ASP A 1 -59.49 3.45 24.36
N ILE A 2 -58.83 2.43 23.79
CA ILE A 2 -57.41 2.43 23.38
C ILE A 2 -57.18 1.14 22.59
N GLN A 3 -56.67 1.33 21.37
CA GLN A 3 -56.63 0.35 20.29
C GLN A 3 -55.72 -0.84 20.59
N ASN A 4 -56.24 -2.06 20.38
CA ASN A 4 -55.42 -3.25 20.19
C ASN A 4 -54.76 -3.14 18.80
N SER A 5 -53.50 -2.76 18.73
CA SER A 5 -52.77 -2.74 17.46
C SER A 5 -52.46 -4.19 17.04
N CYS A 6 -53.20 -4.68 16.05
CA CYS A 6 -52.81 -5.86 15.28
C CYS A 6 -51.50 -5.56 14.55
N LEU A 7 -50.35 -5.92 15.14
CA LEU A 7 -49.06 -5.87 14.46
C LEU A 7 -49.00 -7.01 13.44
N ASN A 8 -49.46 -6.74 12.22
CA ASN A 8 -49.18 -7.59 11.06
C ASN A 8 -47.69 -7.50 10.68
N SER A 9 -46.88 -8.37 11.28
CA SER A 9 -45.47 -8.55 10.91
C SER A 9 -45.35 -9.15 9.51
N LYS A 10 -45.18 -8.31 8.48
CA LYS A 10 -44.73 -8.78 7.16
C LYS A 10 -43.27 -9.21 7.31
N LYS A 11 -43.00 -10.51 7.17
CA LYS A 11 -41.63 -11.05 7.16
C LYS A 11 -40.88 -10.47 5.96
N ILE A 12 -39.82 -9.72 6.21
CA ILE A 12 -38.84 -9.36 5.18
C ILE A 12 -38.02 -10.62 4.90
N VAL A 13 -38.09 -11.11 3.66
CA VAL A 13 -37.21 -12.15 3.13
C VAL A 13 -36.13 -11.44 2.34
N LEU A 14 -34.87 -11.62 2.73
CA LEU A 14 -33.72 -11.06 2.03
C LEU A 14 -33.08 -12.16 1.17
N SER A 15 -33.24 -12.07 -0.15
CA SER A 15 -32.61 -13.00 -1.09
C SER A 15 -31.23 -12.47 -1.49
N LEU A 16 -30.22 -13.32 -1.33
CA LEU A 16 -28.85 -13.06 -1.78
C LEU A 16 -28.74 -13.41 -3.28
N ALA A 17 -28.44 -12.42 -4.11
CA ALA A 17 -28.17 -12.64 -5.54
C ALA A 17 -26.68 -12.51 -5.83
N THR A 18 -26.10 -13.52 -6.48
CA THR A 18 -24.71 -13.48 -6.96
C THR A 18 -24.64 -12.66 -8.25
N ILE A 19 -23.84 -11.59 -8.26
CA ILE A 19 -23.54 -10.82 -9.48
C ILE A 19 -22.14 -11.23 -9.94
N SER A 20 -22.04 -11.84 -11.12
CA SER A 20 -20.77 -12.20 -11.75
C SER A 20 -20.45 -11.23 -12.89
N PHE A 21 -19.25 -10.67 -12.91
CA PHE A 21 -18.75 -9.86 -14.02
C PHE A 21 -17.84 -10.72 -14.91
N LEU A 22 -18.25 -10.93 -16.16
CA LEU A 22 -17.38 -11.50 -17.19
C LEU A 22 -16.44 -10.40 -17.69
N ALA A 23 -15.16 -10.48 -17.34
CA ALA A 23 -14.13 -9.65 -17.94
C ALA A 23 -13.65 -10.33 -19.23
N SER A 24 -14.04 -9.80 -20.39
CA SER A 24 -13.44 -10.19 -21.68
C SER A 24 -12.14 -9.40 -21.88
N CYS A 25 -10.99 -10.02 -21.69
CA CYS A 25 -9.71 -9.44 -22.10
C CYS A 25 -9.57 -9.60 -23.62
N THR A 26 -9.97 -8.59 -24.39
CA THR A 26 -9.52 -8.49 -25.79
C THR A 26 -8.03 -8.19 -25.79
N HIS A 27 -7.23 -9.07 -26.41
CA HIS A 27 -5.81 -8.84 -26.68
C HIS A 27 -5.70 -7.63 -27.61
N ALA A 28 -5.37 -6.46 -27.08
CA ALA A 28 -4.99 -5.32 -27.90
C ALA A 28 -3.54 -5.53 -28.35
N THR A 29 -3.36 -6.05 -29.57
CA THR A 29 -2.05 -6.04 -30.23
C THR A 29 -1.69 -4.58 -30.52
N LEU A 30 -0.84 -4.00 -29.69
CA LEU A 30 -0.19 -2.73 -29.98
C LEU A 30 0.96 -3.03 -30.94
N THR A 31 0.77 -2.72 -32.22
CA THR A 31 1.86 -2.58 -33.19
C THR A 31 2.43 -1.18 -33.04
N PRO A 32 3.62 -0.96 -32.45
CA PRO A 32 4.25 0.34 -32.52
C PRO A 32 4.85 0.51 -33.92
N GLU A 33 4.14 1.19 -34.83
CA GLU A 33 4.80 1.90 -35.92
C GLU A 33 5.65 3.00 -35.28
N ILE A 34 6.96 2.78 -35.14
CA ILE A 34 7.89 3.84 -34.77
C ILE A 34 8.03 4.74 -36.01
N LYS A 35 7.19 5.77 -36.10
CA LYS A 35 7.48 6.94 -36.95
C LYS A 35 8.37 7.87 -36.14
N THR A 36 9.63 7.94 -36.54
CA THR A 36 10.63 8.86 -35.99
C THR A 36 10.17 10.30 -36.24
N TYR A 37 9.78 11.00 -35.18
CA TYR A 37 9.68 12.45 -35.18
C TYR A 37 10.96 13.00 -34.52
N GLU A 38 11.79 13.65 -35.34
CA GLU A 38 12.90 14.47 -34.86
C GLU A 38 12.33 15.76 -34.27
N GLU A 39 12.07 15.78 -32.97
CA GLU A 39 11.81 17.02 -32.25
C GLU A 39 13.09 17.46 -31.52
N THR A 40 13.82 18.36 -32.16
CA THR A 40 14.89 19.14 -31.53
C THR A 40 14.27 20.13 -30.56
N ASN A 41 14.07 19.73 -29.29
CA ASN A 41 13.88 20.68 -28.20
C ASN A 41 14.70 20.28 -26.98
N ARG A 42 15.73 21.09 -26.73
CA ARG A 42 16.68 20.95 -25.64
C ARG A 42 15.98 21.19 -24.31
N HIS A 43 15.64 20.12 -23.60
CA HIS A 43 15.70 19.98 -22.14
C HIS A 43 15.69 18.48 -21.83
N ALA A 44 16.77 17.80 -22.23
CA ALA A 44 17.03 16.43 -21.84
C ALA A 44 17.20 16.37 -20.31
N LYS A 45 16.13 16.07 -19.57
CA LYS A 45 16.30 15.45 -18.26
C LYS A 45 16.93 14.09 -18.53
N ALA A 46 18.25 14.03 -18.35
CA ALA A 46 19.04 12.83 -18.47
C ALA A 46 18.30 11.68 -17.78
N ARG A 47 17.83 10.70 -18.57
CA ARG A 47 17.48 9.38 -18.03
C ARG A 47 18.80 8.82 -17.50
N SER A 48 19.01 9.04 -16.20
CA SER A 48 20.06 8.41 -15.41
C SER A 48 20.09 6.94 -15.80
N GLY A 49 21.28 6.48 -16.20
CA GLY A 49 21.49 5.17 -16.79
C GLY A 49 20.80 4.06 -15.99
N LEU A 50 20.49 2.97 -16.68
CA LEU A 50 20.25 1.68 -16.05
C LEU A 50 21.56 1.27 -15.34
N GLN A 51 21.86 1.90 -14.20
CA GLN A 51 22.56 1.21 -13.15
C GLN A 51 21.67 0.01 -12.84
N SER A 52 22.25 -1.18 -12.93
CA SER A 52 21.69 -2.38 -12.33
C SER A 52 21.40 -2.04 -10.87
N ARG A 53 20.18 -1.58 -10.60
CA ARG A 53 19.71 -1.20 -9.28
C ARG A 53 19.65 -2.53 -8.55
N ASN A 54 20.54 -2.71 -7.59
CA ASN A 54 20.47 -3.80 -6.62
C ASN A 54 19.14 -3.64 -5.89
N SER A 55 18.10 -4.24 -6.46
CA SER A 55 16.73 -3.96 -6.07
C SER A 55 16.43 -4.90 -4.93
N ASN A 56 16.25 -4.35 -3.74
CA ASN A 56 15.81 -5.13 -2.59
C ASN A 56 14.31 -5.35 -2.75
N ASN A 57 13.97 -6.35 -3.55
CA ASN A 57 12.60 -6.77 -3.78
C ASN A 57 12.20 -7.73 -2.67
N GLU A 58 11.10 -7.43 -2.01
CA GLU A 58 10.61 -8.25 -0.91
C GLU A 58 9.11 -8.45 -1.02
N THR A 59 8.69 -9.69 -0.80
CA THR A 59 7.29 -10.08 -0.78
C THR A 59 7.00 -10.81 0.51
N ILE A 60 6.00 -10.31 1.25
CA ILE A 60 5.52 -10.93 2.48
C ILE A 60 4.14 -11.52 2.18
N ASN A 61 4.05 -12.84 2.28
CA ASN A 61 2.82 -13.61 2.04
C ASN A 61 2.44 -14.51 3.22
N ASN A 62 3.09 -14.30 4.36
CA ASN A 62 2.90 -15.03 5.60
C ASN A 62 2.87 -14.07 6.81
N LEU A 63 2.68 -14.62 8.01
CA LEU A 63 2.77 -13.86 9.25
C LEU A 63 4.23 -13.54 9.62
N GLN A 64 4.47 -12.29 9.97
CA GLN A 64 5.70 -11.73 10.50
C GLN A 64 5.40 -11.03 11.82
N THR A 65 6.33 -11.12 12.77
CA THR A 65 6.22 -10.49 14.10
C THR A 65 7.32 -9.48 14.38
N SER A 66 8.08 -9.13 13.34
CA SER A 66 9.22 -8.20 13.41
C SER A 66 9.02 -7.05 12.44
N THR A 67 9.49 -5.87 12.84
CA THR A 67 9.43 -4.65 12.03
C THR A 67 10.13 -4.85 10.70
N LYS A 68 9.47 -4.46 9.61
CA LYS A 68 10.09 -4.36 8.30
C LYS A 68 10.75 -2.98 8.14
N THR A 69 12.07 -2.93 8.24
CA THR A 69 12.82 -1.70 8.00
C THR A 69 13.21 -1.59 6.53
N ILE A 70 12.95 -0.44 5.92
CA ILE A 70 13.34 -0.12 4.55
C ILE A 70 14.34 1.04 4.59
N SER A 71 15.51 0.85 3.98
CA SER A 71 16.60 1.83 3.93
C SER A 71 17.27 1.82 2.56
N GLY A 72 18.08 2.85 2.26
CA GLY A 72 18.74 2.96 0.96
C GLY A 72 17.76 3.21 -0.20
N THR A 73 18.16 2.84 -1.42
CA THR A 73 17.39 3.12 -2.66
C THR A 73 17.13 1.85 -3.46
N GLY A 74 16.10 1.86 -4.32
CA GLY A 74 15.76 0.73 -5.19
C GLY A 74 14.95 -0.36 -4.51
N ASN A 75 14.22 -0.03 -3.44
CA ASN A 75 13.41 -1.01 -2.72
C ASN A 75 12.06 -1.25 -3.41
N THR A 76 11.57 -2.49 -3.38
CA THR A 76 10.18 -2.82 -3.67
C THR A 76 9.64 -3.70 -2.55
N LEU A 77 8.56 -3.28 -1.91
CA LEU A 77 7.89 -4.03 -0.85
C LEU A 77 6.47 -4.36 -1.25
N VAL A 78 6.16 -5.66 -1.30
CA VAL A 78 4.82 -6.17 -1.58
C VAL A 78 4.34 -6.99 -0.38
N ILE A 79 3.20 -6.61 0.18
CA ILE A 79 2.48 -7.40 1.17
C ILE A 79 1.29 -8.02 0.45
N GLU A 80 1.34 -9.33 0.24
CA GLU A 80 0.23 -10.05 -0.38
C GLU A 80 -0.98 -10.14 0.56
N SER A 81 -2.12 -10.57 0.04
CA SER A 81 -3.37 -10.66 0.82
C SER A 81 -3.26 -11.51 2.10
N SER A 82 -2.46 -12.58 2.08
CA SER A 82 -2.15 -13.42 3.25
C SER A 82 -0.98 -12.89 4.09
N GLY A 83 -0.25 -11.89 3.58
CA GLY A 83 0.85 -11.25 4.29
C GLY A 83 0.35 -10.49 5.50
N THR A 84 0.95 -10.75 6.66
CA THR A 84 0.62 -10.02 7.88
C THR A 84 1.90 -9.65 8.62
N ILE A 85 2.02 -8.39 9.04
CA ILE A 85 3.02 -7.97 10.00
C ILE A 85 2.27 -7.44 11.21
N THR A 86 2.46 -8.06 12.38
CA THR A 86 1.83 -7.60 13.62
C THR A 86 2.87 -7.50 14.72
N ILE A 87 3.00 -6.31 15.29
CA ILE A 87 3.96 -5.97 16.32
C ILE A 87 3.23 -5.77 17.65
N SER A 88 3.58 -6.59 18.64
CA SER A 88 3.03 -6.46 20.00
C SER A 88 3.78 -5.46 20.87
N ASN A 89 5.03 -5.11 20.51
CA ASN A 89 5.86 -4.18 21.25
C ASN A 89 5.48 -2.72 20.97
N GLY A 90 5.15 -1.95 22.01
CA GLY A 90 4.53 -0.63 21.92
C GLY A 90 5.24 0.44 21.10
N GLY A 91 6.55 0.35 20.88
CA GLY A 91 7.34 1.37 20.19
C GLY A 91 7.65 1.11 18.71
N GLN A 92 7.25 -0.03 18.17
CA GLN A 92 7.75 -0.52 16.88
C GLN A 92 6.67 -0.58 15.81
N GLN A 93 7.01 -0.14 14.59
CA GLN A 93 6.11 -0.10 13.45
C GLN A 93 6.05 -1.48 12.78
N ALA A 94 4.97 -1.78 12.07
CA ALA A 94 4.96 -2.93 11.18
C ALA A 94 5.94 -2.71 10.00
N VAL A 95 5.92 -1.51 9.40
CA VAL A 95 6.87 -1.10 8.37
C VAL A 95 7.47 0.26 8.71
N ASN A 96 8.79 0.37 8.65
CA ASN A 96 9.53 1.58 8.97
C ASN A 96 10.46 1.98 7.83
N PHE A 97 10.04 2.95 7.02
CA PHE A 97 10.88 3.55 5.98
C PHE A 97 11.79 4.59 6.62
N GLN A 98 13.09 4.29 6.63
CA GLN A 98 14.11 5.17 7.20
C GLN A 98 14.24 6.47 6.40
N PRO A 99 14.69 7.57 7.03
CA PRO A 99 15.02 8.82 6.35
C PRO A 99 15.86 8.62 5.09
N ASN A 100 15.60 9.43 4.06
CA ASN A 100 16.31 9.40 2.77
C ASN A 100 16.21 8.07 2.01
N SER A 101 15.31 7.16 2.42
CA SER A 101 15.05 5.95 1.65
C SER A 101 14.24 6.26 0.38
N SER A 102 14.46 5.45 -0.65
CA SER A 102 13.69 5.49 -1.88
C SER A 102 13.14 4.10 -2.21
N THR A 103 11.85 4.03 -2.45
CA THR A 103 11.10 2.82 -2.77
C THR A 103 10.33 3.03 -4.06
N SER A 104 10.56 2.19 -5.07
CA SER A 104 9.81 2.28 -6.33
C SER A 104 8.36 1.85 -6.11
N THR A 105 8.13 0.82 -5.30
CA THR A 105 6.78 0.32 -5.05
C THR A 105 6.61 -0.15 -3.61
N PHE A 106 5.61 0.39 -2.93
CA PHE A 106 5.06 -0.16 -1.71
C PHE A 106 3.59 -0.52 -1.96
N LEU A 107 3.31 -1.82 -2.03
CA LEU A 107 1.98 -2.37 -2.26
C LEU A 107 1.55 -3.15 -1.02
N ASN A 108 0.43 -2.78 -0.42
CA ASN A 108 -0.17 -3.54 0.68
C ASN A 108 -1.56 -4.07 0.32
N LYS A 109 -1.70 -5.39 0.21
CA LYS A 109 -2.99 -6.11 0.17
C LYS A 109 -3.31 -6.85 1.47
N GLY A 110 -2.32 -6.97 2.36
CA GLY A 110 -2.41 -7.74 3.60
C GLY A 110 -2.73 -6.87 4.81
N THR A 111 -2.16 -7.23 5.97
CA THR A 111 -2.43 -6.56 7.25
C THR A 111 -1.14 -6.08 7.91
N LEU A 112 -1.06 -4.78 8.21
CA LEU A 112 0.09 -4.14 8.87
C LEU A 112 -0.36 -3.47 10.17
N ILE A 113 0.00 -4.07 11.32
CA ILE A 113 -0.36 -3.58 12.66
C ILE A 113 0.91 -3.33 13.47
N GLY A 114 1.19 -2.06 13.75
CA GLY A 114 2.29 -1.65 14.63
C GLY A 114 1.93 -1.71 16.11
N GLY A 115 2.93 -1.48 16.95
CA GLY A 115 2.78 -1.37 18.40
C GLY A 115 1.91 -0.20 18.87
N ASN A 116 1.46 -0.29 20.12
CA ASN A 116 0.41 0.58 20.67
C ASN A 116 0.72 2.07 20.86
N ASN A 117 1.99 2.47 20.86
CA ASN A 117 2.41 3.87 21.03
C ASN A 117 3.03 4.48 19.77
N THR A 118 2.95 3.79 18.64
CA THR A 118 3.55 4.23 17.36
C THR A 118 2.59 4.04 16.19
N ALA A 119 3.04 4.40 14.98
CA ALA A 119 2.32 4.14 13.74
C ALA A 119 2.47 2.69 13.28
N SER A 120 1.51 2.15 12.54
CA SER A 120 1.72 0.87 11.84
C SER A 120 2.73 1.00 10.70
N VAL A 121 2.66 2.09 9.94
CA VAL A 121 3.64 2.41 8.90
C VAL A 121 4.23 3.80 9.17
N GLN A 122 5.55 3.88 9.20
CA GLN A 122 6.26 5.14 9.33
C GLN A 122 7.04 5.47 8.06
N LEU A 123 6.83 6.68 7.56
CA LEU A 123 7.51 7.25 6.41
C LEU A 123 8.46 8.37 6.89
N GLY A 124 9.75 8.04 7.03
CA GLY A 124 10.78 8.96 7.52
C GLY A 124 10.83 9.03 9.05
N ALA A 125 11.57 9.99 9.60
CA ALA A 125 11.67 10.18 11.04
C ALA A 125 11.41 11.65 11.42
N ASN A 126 10.96 11.88 12.66
CA ASN A 126 10.60 13.20 13.16
C ASN A 126 11.74 14.22 12.95
N GLY A 127 11.48 15.23 12.12
CA GLY A 127 12.44 16.28 11.79
C GLY A 127 13.63 15.87 10.92
N ASN A 128 13.69 14.60 10.49
CA ASN A 128 14.83 14.03 9.77
C ASN A 128 14.40 13.49 8.41
N ASN A 129 14.24 14.39 7.43
CA ASN A 129 14.00 14.12 6.00
C ASN A 129 12.81 13.19 5.66
N GLY A 130 12.18 13.47 4.53
CA GLY A 130 11.14 12.59 3.99
C GLY A 130 11.70 11.28 3.43
N VAL A 131 10.79 10.51 2.84
CA VAL A 131 11.11 9.34 2.02
C VAL A 131 10.53 9.55 0.62
N ASN A 132 11.16 8.94 -0.38
CA ASN A 132 10.61 8.93 -1.73
C ASN A 132 9.93 7.58 -1.97
N ILE A 133 8.63 7.60 -2.27
CA ILE A 133 7.89 6.42 -2.70
C ILE A 133 7.23 6.76 -4.03
N GLU A 134 7.62 6.07 -5.10
CA GLU A 134 7.10 6.35 -6.44
C GLU A 134 5.67 5.82 -6.60
N THR A 135 5.43 4.59 -6.14
CA THR A 135 4.09 3.97 -6.13
C THR A 135 3.76 3.53 -4.72
N PHE A 136 2.69 4.10 -4.16
CA PHE A 136 2.07 3.66 -2.92
C PHE A 136 0.65 3.18 -3.25
N ASP A 137 0.37 1.90 -3.03
CA ASP A 137 -0.97 1.34 -3.18
C ASP A 137 -1.33 0.51 -1.94
N ASN A 138 -2.46 0.85 -1.31
CA ASN A 138 -2.97 0.13 -0.16
C ASN A 138 -4.40 -0.34 -0.45
N GLN A 139 -4.55 -1.64 -0.61
CA GLN A 139 -5.81 -2.37 -0.73
C GLN A 139 -6.12 -3.19 0.54
N GLY A 140 -5.16 -3.33 1.44
CA GLY A 140 -5.26 -4.04 2.71
C GLY A 140 -5.49 -3.13 3.93
N ILE A 141 -5.18 -3.66 5.10
CA ILE A 141 -5.33 -2.99 6.40
C ILE A 141 -4.00 -2.39 6.84
N ILE A 142 -4.03 -1.11 7.24
CA ILE A 142 -2.94 -0.45 7.98
C ILE A 142 -3.50 0.12 9.28
N GLY A 143 -3.08 -0.47 10.41
CA GLY A 143 -3.63 -0.18 11.72
C GLY A 143 -5.03 -0.77 11.93
N ASN A 144 -5.40 -0.96 13.19
CA ASN A 144 -6.72 -1.47 13.60
C ASN A 144 -7.17 -0.89 14.96
N GLY A 145 -6.64 0.28 15.33
CA GLY A 145 -6.80 0.87 16.65
C GLY A 145 -5.88 0.29 17.72
N SER A 146 -5.13 -0.78 17.44
CA SER A 146 -4.07 -1.24 18.35
C SER A 146 -2.89 -0.28 18.35
N SER A 147 -2.48 0.23 17.18
CA SER A 147 -1.45 1.26 17.04
C SER A 147 -2.01 2.66 17.28
N LYS A 148 -1.15 3.61 17.69
CA LYS A 148 -1.53 5.02 17.88
C LYS A 148 -2.00 5.68 16.58
N PHE A 149 -1.33 5.35 15.48
CA PHE A 149 -1.69 5.83 14.13
C PHE A 149 -1.62 4.68 13.12
N GLY A 150 -2.37 4.75 12.03
CA GLY A 150 -2.17 3.85 10.89
C GLY A 150 -0.85 4.17 10.19
N VAL A 151 -0.77 5.37 9.60
CA VAL A 151 0.43 5.86 8.90
C VAL A 151 0.89 7.17 9.55
N THR A 152 2.20 7.39 9.64
CA THR A 152 2.79 8.69 9.94
C THR A 152 3.80 9.06 8.87
N VAL A 153 3.72 10.31 8.39
CA VAL A 153 4.60 10.86 7.36
C VAL A 153 5.34 12.05 7.93
N TRP A 154 6.67 12.04 7.82
CA TRP A 154 7.53 13.14 8.22
C TRP A 154 8.06 13.86 6.98
N GLY A 155 7.91 15.18 6.94
CA GLY A 155 8.48 16.02 5.90
C GLY A 155 9.96 16.31 6.14
N GLY A 156 10.69 16.63 5.07
CA GLY A 156 11.97 17.33 5.20
C GLY A 156 11.70 18.80 5.55
N GLY A 157 12.47 19.32 6.51
CA GLY A 157 12.51 20.75 6.83
C GLY A 157 13.34 21.55 5.84
#